data_AF-A0A3E2TD02-F1
#
_entry.id   AF-A0A3E2TD02-F1
#
_cell.length_a   1.000
_cell.length_b   1.000
_cell.length_c   1.000
_cell.angle_alpha   90.00
_cell.angle_beta   90.00
_cell.angle_gamma   90.00
#
_symmetry.space_group_name_H-M   'P 1'
#
loop_
_entity.id
_entity.type
_entity.pdbx_description
1 polymer ?
#
loop_
_entity_poly.entity_id
_entity_poly.type
_entity_poly.pdbx_seq_one_letter_code
_entity_poly.pdbx_strand_id
1 'polypeptide(L)'
;MFDYKHFFDDYCKERSLDLHLSFDMPSHYETACGTFDPASKTVFINAEHLNAKPDYEKAFFLFHELRHASQYLCPEHFGSEIHRSLQYVIGYDGTCYKLVNGHYISCKLDGNEDYFTNLYLGQPHEVDANTFAYEQVKQLYGDSKELKALFDFWMPRHPLPAHAYDLIFSQIDKSISCISPLEETL
;
A
#
# COMPACT_ATOMS: atom_id res chain seq x y z
N MET A 1 16.71 17.61 -9.65
CA MET A 1 15.34 17.15 -9.39
C MET A 1 15.37 15.65 -9.61
N PHE A 2 14.90 14.85 -8.66
CA PHE A 2 14.80 13.40 -8.80
C PHE A 2 14.07 13.04 -10.11
N ASP A 3 14.66 12.15 -10.91
CA ASP A 3 14.12 11.74 -12.19
C ASP A 3 13.17 10.54 -12.02
N TYR A 4 11.94 10.83 -11.61
CA TYR A 4 10.91 9.80 -11.44
C TYR A 4 10.71 8.95 -12.69
N LYS A 5 10.76 9.57 -13.88
CA LYS A 5 10.46 8.90 -15.14
C LYS A 5 11.51 7.84 -15.46
N HIS A 6 12.79 8.16 -15.26
CA HIS A 6 13.87 7.20 -15.49
C HIS A 6 13.69 5.92 -14.67
N PHE A 7 13.49 6.04 -13.36
CA PHE A 7 13.31 4.87 -12.48
C PHE A 7 11.99 4.13 -12.74
N PHE A 8 10.92 4.86 -13.08
CA PHE A 8 9.65 4.27 -13.46
C PHE A 8 9.77 3.43 -14.74
N ASP A 9 10.38 3.98 -15.80
CA ASP A 9 10.56 3.31 -17.09
C ASP A 9 11.42 2.05 -16.95
N ASP A 10 12.51 2.13 -16.19
CA ASP A 10 13.41 1.01 -15.93
C ASP A 10 12.68 -0.12 -15.19
N TYR A 11 11.93 0.21 -14.14
CA TYR A 11 11.13 -0.78 -13.40
C TYR A 11 10.09 -1.46 -14.29
N CYS A 12 9.34 -0.68 -15.07
CA CYS A 12 8.32 -1.21 -15.99
C CYS A 12 8.94 -2.16 -17.00
N LYS A 13 10.10 -1.79 -17.56
CA LYS A 13 10.84 -2.61 -18.53
C LYS A 13 11.36 -3.91 -17.91
N GLU A 14 11.98 -3.85 -16.73
CA GLU A 14 12.52 -5.01 -16.03
C GLU A 14 11.44 -6.02 -15.64
N ARG A 15 10.26 -5.52 -15.26
CA ARG A 15 9.12 -6.35 -14.82
C ARG A 15 8.12 -6.66 -15.93
N SER A 16 8.33 -6.15 -17.14
CA SER A 16 7.38 -6.26 -18.26
C SER A 16 5.97 -5.78 -17.89
N LEU A 17 5.88 -4.67 -17.16
CA LEU A 17 4.63 -4.04 -16.75
C LEU A 17 4.28 -2.87 -17.69
N ASP A 18 3.01 -2.79 -18.07
CA ASP A 18 2.44 -1.67 -18.82
C ASP A 18 1.68 -0.78 -17.84
N LEU A 19 2.33 0.29 -17.38
CA LEU A 19 1.87 1.21 -16.36
C LEU A 19 1.86 2.66 -16.87
N HIS A 20 1.09 3.51 -16.21
CA HIS A 20 1.15 4.95 -16.37
C HIS A 20 1.77 5.62 -15.14
N LEU A 21 2.50 6.71 -15.35
CA LEU A 21 2.99 7.59 -14.28
C LEU A 21 2.22 8.91 -14.35
N SER A 22 1.62 9.30 -13.23
CA SER A 22 0.93 10.58 -13.10
C SER A 22 1.44 11.35 -11.88
N PHE A 23 1.46 12.69 -12.01
CA PHE A 23 1.71 13.60 -10.90
C PHE A 23 0.45 14.33 -10.44
N ASP A 24 -0.66 14.11 -11.14
CA ASP A 24 -1.97 14.66 -10.81
C ASP A 24 -2.67 13.69 -9.85
N MET A 25 -2.58 13.97 -8.54
CA MET A 25 -3.15 13.11 -7.50
C MET A 25 -4.68 13.00 -7.64
N PRO A 26 -5.26 11.81 -7.47
CA PRO A 26 -6.71 11.64 -7.52
C PRO A 26 -7.39 12.35 -6.33
N SER A 27 -8.67 12.67 -6.50
CA SER A 27 -9.48 13.28 -5.43
C SER A 27 -9.45 12.42 -4.17
N HIS A 28 -9.36 13.06 -3.00
CA HIS A 28 -9.21 12.45 -1.68
C HIS A 28 -7.80 11.91 -1.35
N TYR A 29 -6.83 12.01 -2.27
CA TYR A 29 -5.43 11.63 -2.06
C TYR A 29 -4.47 12.82 -2.19
N GLU A 30 -4.97 14.05 -2.13
CA GLU A 30 -4.18 15.28 -2.36
C GLU A 30 -3.03 15.46 -1.36
N THR A 31 -3.13 14.82 -0.19
CA THR A 31 -2.10 14.85 0.87
C THR A 31 -1.26 13.58 0.94
N ALA A 32 -1.55 12.57 0.12
CA ALA A 32 -0.74 11.36 0.06
C ALA A 32 0.58 11.64 -0.68
N CYS A 33 1.64 10.89 -0.35
CA CYS A 33 2.92 10.98 -1.06
C CYS A 33 2.88 10.26 -2.42
N GLY A 34 2.08 9.21 -2.52
CA GLY A 34 1.80 8.46 -3.73
C GLY A 34 0.57 7.57 -3.53
N THR A 35 0.12 6.94 -4.61
CA THR A 35 -0.85 5.84 -4.59
C THR A 35 -0.80 5.08 -5.91
N PHE A 36 -1.13 3.79 -5.90
CA PHE A 36 -1.33 3.01 -7.11
C PHE A 36 -2.81 2.66 -7.30
N ASP A 37 -3.33 2.95 -8.50
CA ASP A 37 -4.66 2.52 -8.91
C ASP A 37 -4.59 1.31 -9.87
N PRO A 38 -5.04 0.11 -9.44
CA PRO A 38 -5.03 -1.08 -10.29
C PRO A 38 -6.00 -0.99 -11.49
N ALA A 39 -7.07 -0.18 -11.40
CA ALA A 39 -8.07 -0.10 -12.47
C ALA A 39 -7.53 0.67 -13.69
N SER A 40 -6.89 1.82 -13.46
CA SER A 40 -6.22 2.59 -14.51
C SER A 40 -4.76 2.18 -14.76
N LYS A 41 -4.19 1.29 -13.92
CA LYS A 41 -2.76 0.92 -13.92
C LYS A 41 -1.84 2.12 -13.79
N THR A 42 -2.23 3.08 -12.96
CA THR A 42 -1.50 4.35 -12.80
C THR A 42 -0.81 4.40 -11.45
N VAL A 43 0.50 4.66 -11.48
CA VAL A 43 1.28 5.07 -10.31
C VAL A 43 1.18 6.59 -10.22
N PHE A 44 0.57 7.06 -9.15
CA PHE A 44 0.47 8.49 -8.82
C PHE A 44 1.54 8.86 -7.82
N ILE A 45 2.27 9.95 -8.08
CA ILE A 45 3.25 10.51 -7.15
C ILE A 45 2.97 11.98 -6.94
N ASN A 46 2.89 12.40 -5.68
CA ASN A 46 2.67 13.80 -5.33
C ASN A 46 3.98 14.59 -5.41
N ALA A 47 4.43 14.86 -6.63
CA ALA A 47 5.70 15.52 -6.88
C ALA A 47 5.76 16.94 -6.29
N GLU A 48 4.62 17.64 -6.20
CA GLU A 48 4.52 18.96 -5.56
C GLU A 48 4.76 18.85 -4.05
N HIS A 49 4.03 17.96 -3.37
CA HIS A 49 4.20 17.73 -1.92
C HIS A 49 5.62 17.26 -1.58
N LEU A 50 6.21 16.43 -2.44
CA LEU A 50 7.55 15.87 -2.25
C LEU A 50 8.67 16.79 -2.74
N ASN A 51 8.41 17.92 -3.40
CA ASN A 51 9.43 18.70 -4.10
C ASN A 51 10.62 19.11 -3.19
N ALA A 52 10.33 19.53 -1.96
CA ALA A 52 11.33 19.93 -0.97
C ALA A 52 12.02 18.76 -0.26
N LYS A 53 11.57 17.52 -0.47
CA LYS A 53 12.15 16.32 0.14
C LYS A 53 13.44 15.90 -0.57
N PRO A 54 14.37 15.23 0.15
CA PRO A 54 15.57 14.67 -0.45
C PRO A 54 15.23 13.56 -1.44
N ASP A 55 16.14 13.31 -2.40
CA ASP A 55 15.90 12.36 -3.49
C ASP A 55 15.67 10.92 -3.00
N TYR A 56 16.26 10.50 -1.87
CA TYR A 56 16.01 9.19 -1.29
C TYR A 56 14.55 9.01 -0.83
N GLU A 57 13.91 10.07 -0.32
CA GLU A 57 12.52 10.03 0.16
C GLU A 57 11.55 10.00 -1.04
N LYS A 58 11.86 10.77 -2.09
CA LYS A 58 11.15 10.73 -3.37
C LYS A 58 11.21 9.34 -4.02
N ALA A 59 12.41 8.74 -4.04
CA ALA A 59 12.64 7.41 -4.56
C ALA A 59 11.88 6.35 -3.74
N PHE A 60 11.86 6.48 -2.41
CA PHE A 60 11.15 5.55 -1.52
C PHE A 60 9.68 5.45 -1.90
N PHE A 61 8.97 6.57 -2.01
CA PHE A 61 7.56 6.56 -2.38
C PHE A 61 7.32 6.05 -3.81
N LEU A 62 8.20 6.37 -4.77
CA LEU A 62 8.09 5.79 -6.11
C LEU A 62 8.20 4.27 -6.11
N PHE A 63 9.23 3.71 -5.46
CA PHE A 63 9.42 2.25 -5.44
C PHE A 63 8.35 1.53 -4.62
N HIS A 64 7.81 2.17 -3.58
CA HIS A 64 6.68 1.67 -2.81
C HIS A 64 5.46 1.49 -3.72
N GLU A 65 5.04 2.53 -4.46
CA GLU A 65 3.89 2.42 -5.36
C GLU A 65 4.12 1.46 -6.54
N LEU A 66 5.35 1.42 -7.09
CA LEU A 66 5.71 0.43 -8.11
C LEU A 66 5.63 -1.01 -7.57
N ARG A 67 5.94 -1.21 -6.29
CA ARG A 67 5.79 -2.52 -5.66
C ARG A 67 4.32 -2.90 -5.52
N HIS A 68 3.45 -1.97 -5.14
CA HIS A 68 2.00 -2.20 -5.20
C HIS A 68 1.54 -2.56 -6.61
N ALA A 69 2.01 -1.86 -7.64
CA ALA A 69 1.69 -2.21 -9.02
C ALA A 69 2.04 -3.67 -9.35
N SER A 70 3.21 -4.14 -8.94
CA SER A 70 3.58 -5.56 -9.11
C SER A 70 2.69 -6.51 -8.30
N GLN A 71 2.39 -6.16 -7.05
CA GLN A 71 1.56 -6.99 -6.16
C GLN A 71 0.15 -7.19 -6.74
N TYR A 72 -0.47 -6.13 -7.29
CA TYR A 72 -1.80 -6.18 -7.88
C TYR A 72 -1.84 -6.82 -9.27
N LEU A 73 -0.84 -6.54 -10.12
CA LEU A 73 -0.87 -6.98 -11.53
C LEU A 73 -0.23 -8.34 -11.77
N CYS A 74 0.65 -8.78 -10.88
CA CYS A 74 1.33 -10.08 -10.95
C CYS A 74 1.30 -10.81 -9.60
N PRO A 75 0.11 -11.02 -8.99
CA PRO A 75 -0.02 -11.59 -7.65
C PRO A 75 0.58 -13.01 -7.52
N GLU A 76 0.72 -13.75 -8.62
CA GLU A 76 1.35 -15.07 -8.67
C GLU A 76 2.83 -15.07 -8.30
N HIS A 77 3.50 -13.91 -8.37
CA HIS A 77 4.90 -13.76 -7.94
C HIS A 77 5.05 -13.54 -6.43
N PHE A 78 3.94 -13.51 -5.69
CA PHE A 78 3.90 -13.19 -4.27
C PHE A 78 3.28 -14.32 -3.45
N GLY A 79 3.62 -14.35 -2.17
CA GLY A 79 3.02 -15.28 -1.22
C GLY A 79 1.51 -15.06 -1.07
N SER A 80 0.79 -16.11 -0.69
CA SER A 80 -0.66 -16.08 -0.48
C SER A 80 -1.09 -15.02 0.54
N GLU A 81 -0.23 -14.69 1.49
CA GLU A 81 -0.43 -13.68 2.52
C GLU A 81 -0.52 -12.27 1.94
N ILE A 82 0.35 -11.93 0.98
CA ILE A 82 0.33 -10.64 0.29
C ILE A 82 -0.95 -10.57 -0.54
N HIS A 83 -1.20 -11.57 -1.39
CA HIS A 83 -2.39 -11.62 -2.24
C HIS A 83 -3.68 -11.48 -1.42
N ARG A 84 -3.81 -12.24 -0.31
CA ARG A 84 -4.96 -12.11 0.59
C ARG A 84 -5.10 -10.70 1.13
N SER A 85 -4.00 -10.09 1.59
CA SER A 85 -4.04 -8.77 2.21
C SER A 85 -4.44 -7.65 1.26
N LEU A 86 -4.18 -7.75 -0.05
CA LEU A 86 -4.60 -6.75 -1.05
C LEU A 86 -6.13 -6.62 -1.17
N GLN A 87 -6.89 -7.59 -0.68
CA GLN A 87 -8.35 -7.55 -0.70
C GLN A 87 -8.94 -6.69 0.43
N TYR A 88 -8.11 -6.22 1.37
CA TYR A 88 -8.55 -5.54 2.59
C TYR A 88 -7.87 -4.18 2.72
N VAL A 89 -8.62 -3.22 3.26
CA VAL A 89 -8.10 -1.91 3.69
C VAL A 89 -8.48 -1.73 5.15
N ILE A 90 -7.53 -1.37 6.01
CA ILE A 90 -7.75 -1.17 7.45
C ILE A 90 -7.38 0.28 7.79
N GLY A 91 -8.36 1.13 8.06
CA GLY A 91 -8.13 2.53 8.45
C GLY A 91 -7.72 2.67 9.92
N TYR A 92 -7.04 3.78 10.24
CA TYR A 92 -6.55 4.12 11.59
C TYR A 92 -7.64 4.20 12.65
N ASP A 93 -8.87 4.49 12.25
CA ASP A 93 -10.00 4.62 13.15
C ASP A 93 -10.74 3.28 13.37
N GLY A 94 -10.30 2.19 12.72
CA GLY A 94 -10.97 0.89 12.73
C GLY A 94 -12.01 0.69 11.64
N THR A 95 -12.20 1.67 10.75
CA THR A 95 -13.01 1.49 9.54
C THR A 95 -12.24 0.59 8.58
N CYS A 96 -12.81 -0.57 8.27
CA CYS A 96 -12.21 -1.56 7.41
C CYS A 96 -13.05 -1.72 6.13
N TYR A 97 -12.40 -2.07 5.03
CA TYR A 97 -13.04 -2.37 3.76
C TYR A 97 -12.55 -3.71 3.24
N LYS A 98 -13.42 -4.43 2.55
CA LYS A 98 -13.05 -5.59 1.74
C LYS A 98 -13.54 -5.40 0.32
N LEU A 99 -12.68 -5.71 -0.65
CA LEU A 99 -13.07 -5.77 -2.06
C LEU A 99 -13.89 -7.05 -2.31
N VAL A 100 -15.14 -6.89 -2.75
CA VAL A 100 -16.06 -7.98 -3.10
C VAL A 100 -16.69 -7.65 -4.45
N ASN A 101 -16.47 -8.50 -5.46
CA ASN A 101 -16.98 -8.31 -6.82
C ASN A 101 -16.70 -6.91 -7.42
N GLY A 102 -15.53 -6.33 -7.12
CA GLY A 102 -15.14 -5.00 -7.60
C GLY A 102 -15.68 -3.82 -6.77
N HIS A 103 -16.41 -4.08 -5.68
CA HIS A 103 -16.93 -3.05 -4.79
C HIS A 103 -16.34 -3.19 -3.38
N TYR A 104 -15.96 -2.07 -2.77
CA TYR A 104 -15.55 -2.06 -1.37
C TYR A 104 -16.77 -2.09 -0.46
N ILE A 105 -16.85 -3.11 0.39
CA ILE A 105 -17.83 -3.20 1.46
C ILE A 105 -17.15 -2.83 2.78
N SER A 106 -17.72 -1.87 3.50
CA SER A 106 -17.15 -1.37 4.76
C SER A 106 -17.72 -2.07 5.98
N CYS A 107 -16.91 -2.26 7.01
CA CYS A 107 -17.35 -2.55 8.37
C CYS A 107 -16.52 -1.76 9.39
N LYS A 108 -16.96 -1.74 10.66
CA LYS A 108 -16.21 -1.14 11.77
C LYS A 108 -15.76 -2.24 12.72
N LEU A 109 -14.48 -2.25 13.07
CA LEU A 109 -13.95 -3.08 14.15
C LEU A 109 -13.69 -2.21 15.39
N ASP A 110 -13.90 -2.79 16.56
CA ASP A 110 -13.61 -2.12 17.83
C ASP A 110 -12.11 -2.16 18.15
N GLY A 111 -11.58 -1.02 18.58
CA GLY A 111 -10.16 -0.86 18.93
C GLY A 111 -9.79 0.61 19.06
N ASN A 112 -8.55 0.88 19.43
CA ASN A 112 -8.02 2.25 19.49
C ASN A 112 -7.14 2.56 18.27
N GLU A 113 -6.83 3.84 18.07
CA GLU A 113 -6.07 4.32 16.92
C GLU A 113 -4.64 3.74 16.87
N ASP A 114 -3.98 3.59 18.02
CA ASP A 114 -2.64 2.98 18.08
C ASP A 114 -2.64 1.54 17.56
N TYR A 115 -3.65 0.76 17.92
CA TYR A 115 -3.83 -0.61 17.47
C TYR A 115 -4.06 -0.68 15.96
N PHE A 116 -4.96 0.14 15.43
CA PHE A 116 -5.27 0.15 14.00
C PHE A 116 -4.15 0.77 13.16
N THR A 117 -3.41 1.75 13.68
CA THR A 117 -2.19 2.26 13.04
C THR A 117 -1.15 1.17 12.89
N ASN A 118 -0.96 0.36 13.94
CA ASN A 118 -0.07 -0.78 13.87
C ASN A 118 -0.54 -1.86 12.90
N LEU A 119 -1.86 -2.11 12.80
CA LEU A 119 -2.43 -3.01 11.80
C LEU A 119 -2.24 -2.49 10.36
N TYR A 120 -2.53 -1.21 10.12
CA TYR A 120 -2.37 -0.57 8.81
C TYR A 120 -0.93 -0.70 8.32
N LEU A 121 0.03 -0.24 9.12
CA LEU A 121 1.46 -0.27 8.75
C LEU A 121 1.99 -1.70 8.64
N GLY A 122 1.42 -2.62 9.39
CA GLY A 122 1.87 -4.01 9.45
C GLY A 122 1.19 -4.94 8.45
N GLN A 123 0.27 -4.46 7.61
CA GLN A 123 -0.37 -5.29 6.60
C GLN A 123 0.70 -5.95 5.71
N PRO A 124 0.55 -7.24 5.36
CA PRO A 124 1.59 -7.97 4.62
C PRO A 124 2.05 -7.28 3.33
N HIS A 125 1.12 -6.74 2.52
CA HIS A 125 1.46 -6.02 1.29
C HIS A 125 2.20 -4.70 1.55
N GLU A 126 1.83 -3.96 2.60
CA GLU A 126 2.49 -2.71 3.00
C GLU A 126 3.93 -2.96 3.49
N VAL A 127 4.11 -3.98 4.34
CA VAL A 127 5.43 -4.37 4.83
C VAL A 127 6.34 -4.80 3.68
N ASP A 128 5.83 -5.56 2.71
CA ASP A 128 6.59 -5.93 1.51
C ASP A 128 6.93 -4.69 0.65
N ALA A 129 5.98 -3.77 0.44
CA ALA A 129 6.19 -2.54 -0.32
C ALA A 129 7.25 -1.63 0.30
N ASN A 130 7.15 -1.38 1.61
CA ASN A 130 8.11 -0.58 2.36
C ASN A 130 9.50 -1.22 2.41
N THR A 131 9.56 -2.54 2.60
CA THR A 131 10.84 -3.28 2.59
C THR A 131 11.50 -3.21 1.22
N PHE A 132 10.73 -3.45 0.16
CA PHE A 132 11.21 -3.35 -1.21
C PHE A 132 11.73 -1.95 -1.53
N ALA A 133 10.95 -0.92 -1.20
CA ALA A 133 11.33 0.47 -1.41
C ALA A 133 12.63 0.82 -0.67
N TYR A 134 12.75 0.45 0.60
CA TYR A 134 13.96 0.67 1.38
C TYR A 134 15.20 0.03 0.72
N GLU A 135 15.11 -1.23 0.29
CA GLU A 135 16.23 -1.93 -0.33
C GLU A 135 16.62 -1.32 -1.69
N GLN A 136 15.66 -0.90 -2.51
CA GLN A 136 15.95 -0.22 -3.79
C GLN A 136 16.65 1.12 -3.55
N VAL A 137 16.14 1.93 -2.62
CA VAL A 137 16.72 3.24 -2.31
C VAL A 137 18.11 3.08 -1.69
N LYS A 138 18.29 2.09 -0.83
CA LYS A 138 19.59 1.74 -0.23
C LYS A 138 20.62 1.35 -1.28
N GLN A 139 20.24 0.64 -2.35
CA GLN A 139 21.14 0.34 -3.46
C GLN A 139 21.57 1.59 -4.23
N LEU A 140 20.66 2.56 -4.40
CA LEU A 140 20.92 3.79 -5.15
C LEU A 140 21.73 4.83 -4.37
N TYR A 141 21.41 5.01 -3.09
CA TYR A 141 21.92 6.13 -2.27
C TYR A 141 22.75 5.69 -1.06
N GLY A 142 22.87 4.38 -0.83
CA GLY A 142 23.49 3.82 0.37
C GLY A 142 22.56 3.79 1.57
N ASP A 143 23.01 3.14 2.64
CA ASP A 143 22.27 3.01 3.89
C ASP A 143 22.56 4.21 4.81
N SER A 144 21.63 5.14 4.89
CA SER A 144 21.72 6.33 5.75
C SER A 144 20.80 6.22 6.96
N LYS A 145 21.12 6.98 8.02
CA LYS A 145 20.26 7.03 9.22
C LYS A 145 18.90 7.61 8.90
N GLU A 146 18.86 8.58 7.99
CA GLU A 146 17.65 9.26 7.55
C GLU A 146 16.75 8.33 6.73
N LEU A 147 17.33 7.53 5.83
CA LEU A 147 16.59 6.50 5.09
C LEU A 147 16.06 5.42 6.04
N LYS A 148 16.88 4.97 6.98
CA LYS A 148 16.44 3.99 7.99
C LYS A 148 15.31 4.54 8.86
N ALA A 149 15.37 5.82 9.26
CA ALA A 149 14.32 6.47 10.02
C ALA A 149 13.01 6.61 9.22
N LEU A 150 13.09 6.92 7.92
CA LEU A 150 11.93 6.93 7.03
C LEU A 150 11.30 5.53 6.94
N PHE A 151 12.11 4.50 6.73
CA PHE A 151 11.64 3.11 6.72
C PHE A 151 11.00 2.72 8.05
N ASP A 152 11.65 2.98 9.18
CA ASP A 152 11.12 2.64 10.51
C ASP A 152 9.83 3.37 10.84
N PHE A 153 9.62 4.58 10.30
CA PHE A 153 8.36 5.31 10.44
C PHE A 153 7.19 4.59 9.76
N TRP A 154 7.44 3.98 8.60
CA TRP A 154 6.43 3.25 7.81
C TRP A 154 6.31 1.77 8.15
N MET A 155 7.06 1.30 9.15
CA MET A 155 6.99 -0.07 9.64
C MET A 155 6.17 -0.15 10.94
N PRO A 156 5.48 -1.28 11.21
CA PRO A 156 4.71 -1.44 12.44
C PRO A 156 5.63 -1.41 13.66
N ARG A 157 5.27 -0.60 14.67
CA ARG A 157 6.02 -0.52 15.93
C ARG A 157 5.95 -1.81 16.75
N HIS A 158 4.83 -2.53 16.63
CA HIS A 158 4.55 -3.78 17.31
C HIS A 158 4.14 -4.84 16.28
N PRO A 159 5.08 -5.38 15.49
CA PRO A 159 4.77 -6.35 14.44
C PRO A 159 3.96 -7.52 14.99
N LEU A 160 2.85 -7.83 14.33
CA LEU A 160 2.05 -9.01 14.64
C LEU A 160 2.54 -10.20 13.81
N PRO A 161 2.42 -11.43 14.32
CA PRO A 161 2.70 -12.62 13.52
C PRO A 161 1.69 -12.72 12.36
N ALA A 162 2.10 -13.31 11.23
CA ALA A 162 1.27 -13.39 10.02
C ALA A 162 -0.14 -13.95 10.27
N HIS A 163 -0.26 -14.99 11.10
CA HIS A 163 -1.56 -15.59 11.44
C HIS A 163 -2.53 -14.65 12.16
N ALA A 164 -2.04 -13.57 12.76
CA ALA A 164 -2.90 -12.57 13.39
C ALA A 164 -3.71 -11.79 12.33
N TYR A 165 -3.10 -11.48 11.18
CA TYR A 165 -3.80 -10.84 10.06
C TYR A 165 -4.91 -11.73 9.51
N ASP A 166 -4.69 -13.04 9.43
CA ASP A 166 -5.73 -13.99 9.01
C ASP A 166 -6.96 -13.92 9.94
N LEU A 167 -6.75 -13.73 11.24
CA LEU A 167 -7.84 -13.56 12.21
C LEU A 167 -8.57 -12.24 11.99
N ILE A 168 -7.85 -11.14 11.75
CA ILE A 168 -8.45 -9.82 11.48
C ILE A 168 -9.24 -9.84 10.16
N PHE A 169 -8.68 -10.39 9.09
CA PHE A 169 -9.38 -10.57 7.82
C PHE A 169 -10.65 -11.42 7.99
N SER A 170 -10.57 -12.49 8.78
CA SER A 170 -11.74 -13.32 9.09
C SER A 170 -12.79 -12.58 9.94
N GLN A 171 -12.39 -11.64 10.80
CA GLN A 171 -13.32 -10.78 11.52
C GLN A 171 -14.02 -9.80 10.56
N ILE A 172 -13.28 -9.19 9.63
CA ILE A 172 -13.85 -8.34 8.59
C ILE A 172 -14.85 -9.13 7.73
N ASP A 173 -14.47 -10.34 7.30
CA ASP A 173 -15.34 -11.23 6.52
C ASP A 173 -16.66 -11.52 7.25
N LYS A 174 -16.59 -11.82 8.55
CA LYS A 174 -17.78 -12.06 9.38
C LYS A 174 -18.64 -10.81 9.49
N SER A 175 -18.05 -9.67 9.82
CA SER A 175 -18.76 -8.40 9.96
C SER A 175 -19.49 -8.02 8.67
N ILE A 176 -18.85 -8.18 7.51
CA ILE A 176 -19.45 -7.88 6.21
C ILE A 176 -20.55 -8.89 5.86
N SER A 177 -20.35 -10.19 6.13
CA SER A 177 -21.39 -11.19 5.87
C SER A 177 -22.67 -10.97 6.67
N CYS A 178 -22.57 -10.38 7.87
CA CYS A 178 -23.72 -10.00 8.70
C CYS A 178 -24.47 -8.77 8.17
N ILE A 179 -23.84 -7.95 7.31
CA ILE A 179 -24.47 -6.81 6.63
C ILE A 179 -25.23 -7.29 5.38
N SER A 180 -24.77 -8.39 4.77
CA SER A 180 -25.28 -8.96 3.52
C SER A 180 -26.66 -9.68 3.52
N PRO A 181 -27.48 -9.78 4.58
CA PRO A 181 -28.85 -10.34 4.42
C PRO A 181 -29.91 -9.35 3.90
N LEU A 182 -29.59 -8.08 3.61
CA LEU A 182 -30.62 -7.05 3.38
C LEU A 182 -30.77 -6.51 1.94
N GLU A 183 -30.08 -7.06 0.94
CA GLU A 183 -30.24 -6.65 -0.47
C GLU A 183 -30.52 -7.83 -1.43
N GLU A 184 -31.38 -8.76 -1.03
CA GLU A 184 -32.13 -9.61 -1.97
C GLU A 184 -33.64 -9.37 -1.83
N THR A 185 -34.09 -8.11 -1.90
CA THR A 185 -35.48 -7.77 -2.24
C THR A 185 -35.58 -6.36 -2.81
N LEU A 186 -35.53 -6.22 -4.14
CA LEU A 186 -36.52 -5.55 -5.01
C LEU A 186 -35.98 -5.42 -6.45
#